data_AF-A0A1J5HH10-F1
#
_entry.id   AF-A0A1J5HH10-F1
#
_cell.length_a   1.000
_cell.length_b   1.000
_cell.length_c   1.000
_cell.angle_alpha   90.00
_cell.angle_beta   90.00
_cell.angle_gamma   90.00
#
_symmetry.space_group_name_H-M   'P 1'
#
loop_
_entity.id
_entity.type
_entity.pdbx_description
1 polymer ?
#
loop_
_entity_poly.entity_id
_entity_poly.type
_entity_poly.pdbx_seq_one_letter_code
_entity_poly.pdbx_strand_id
1 'polypeptide(L)' 'MIQAFLVSAILLIIGVLILGFRIFFIKNGEFPNIHIGGQQALKDKGVHCATTQDRDARKTKVTDNNQVYTEITKL' A
#
# COMPACT_ATOMS: atom_id res chain seq x y z
N MET A 1 36.59 24.14 -10.92
CA MET A 1 36.27 23.09 -9.93
C MET A 1 35.15 23.52 -8.98
N ILE A 2 35.30 24.62 -8.24
CA ILE A 2 34.28 25.11 -7.28
C ILE A 2 32.92 25.41 -7.94
N GLN A 3 32.91 25.98 -9.15
CA GLN A 3 31.67 26.26 -9.89
C GLN A 3 30.84 24.99 -10.15
N ALA A 4 31.48 23.87 -10.51
CA ALA A 4 30.78 22.61 -10.73
C ALA A 4 30.17 22.07 -9.43
N PHE A 5 30.88 22.20 -8.31
CA PHE A 5 30.35 21.84 -6.99
C PHE A 5 29.13 22.69 -6.62
N LEU A 6 29.18 24.01 -6.81
CA LEU A 6 28.04 24.89 -6.55
C LEU A 6 26.81 24.52 -7.39
N VAL A 7 27.00 24.28 -8.69
CA VAL A 7 25.91 23.87 -9.58
C VAL A 7 25.32 22.53 -9.13
N SER A 8 26.16 21.55 -8.80
CA SER A 8 25.69 20.24 -8.33
C SER A 8 24.92 20.31 -7.00
N ALA A 9 25.37 21.16 -6.07
CA ALA A 9 24.71 21.35 -4.78
C ALA A 9 23.32 21.97 -4.95
N ILE A 10 23.19 22.99 -5.80
CA ILE A 10 21.90 23.62 -6.11
C ILE A 10 20.94 22.60 -6.74
N LEU A 11 21.40 21.81 -7.70
CA LEU A 11 20.57 20.77 -8.34
C LEU A 11 20.12 19.71 -7.34
N LEU A 12 21.00 19.26 -6.43
CA LEU A 12 20.63 18.31 -5.39
C LEU A 12 19.55 18.85 -4.46
N ILE A 13 19.70 20.10 -4.01
CA ILE A 13 18.70 20.74 -3.14
C ILE A 13 17.36 20.83 -3.85
N ILE A 14 17.35 21.27 -5.11
CA ILE A 14 16.11 21.32 -5.92
C ILE A 14 15.50 19.91 -6.04
N GLY A 15 16.31 18.88 -6.29
CA GLY A 15 15.84 17.49 -6.38
C GLY A 15 15.17 17.01 -5.08
N VAL A 16 15.77 17.29 -3.92
CA VAL A 16 15.21 16.93 -2.61
C VAL A 16 13.90 17.67 -2.36
N LEU A 17 13.83 18.97 -2.69
CA LEU A 17 12.62 19.78 -2.52
C LEU A 17 11.46 19.29 -3.40
N ILE A 18 11.74 18.89 -4.65
CA ILE A 18 10.74 18.32 -5.55
C ILE A 18 10.25 16.96 -5.02
N LEU A 19 11.17 16.08 -4.60
CA LEU A 19 10.82 14.76 -4.07
C LEU A 19 9.94 14.87 -2.81
N GLY A 20 10.26 15.82 -1.93
CA GLY A 20 9.51 16.08 -0.71
C GLY A 20 8.42 17.14 -0.85
N PHE A 21 7.99 17.52 -2.05
CA PHE A 21 7.14 18.71 -2.27
C PHE A 21 5.91 18.74 -1.34
N ARG A 22 5.23 17.61 -1.17
CA ARG A 22 4.06 17.51 -0.28
C ARG A 22 4.42 17.83 1.18
N ILE A 23 5.57 17.36 1.65
CA ILE A 23 5.99 17.51 3.05
C ILE A 23 6.50 18.93 3.32
N PHE A 24 7.22 19.52 2.37
CA PHE A 24 7.80 20.85 2.54
C PHE A 24 6.80 21.99 2.29
N PHE A 25 5.86 21.83 1.35
CA PHE A 25 5.02 22.94 0.89
C PHE A 25 3.53 22.80 1.24
N ILE A 26 3.04 21.63 1.70
CA ILE A 26 1.64 21.45 2.09
C ILE A 26 1.53 21.45 3.62
N LYS A 27 0.59 22.25 4.16
CA LYS A 27 0.29 22.26 5.60
C LYS A 27 -0.26 20.89 6.00
N ASN A 28 0.38 20.24 7.00
CA ASN A 28 0.14 18.85 7.38
C ASN A 28 0.50 17.82 6.30
N GLY A 29 1.48 18.13 5.45
CA GLY A 29 2.03 17.18 4.49
C GLY A 29 2.70 16.00 5.18
N GLU A 30 2.17 14.81 4.96
CA GLU A 30 2.70 13.56 5.49
C GLU A 30 3.17 12.63 4.35
N PHE A 31 4.10 11.74 4.67
CA PHE A 31 4.41 10.64 3.77
C PHE A 31 3.18 9.72 3.66
N PRO A 32 2.82 9.27 2.45
CA PRO A 32 1.73 8.33 2.29
C PRO A 32 2.01 7.05 3.08
N ASN A 33 0.96 6.45 3.64
CA ASN A 33 1.10 5.20 4.38
C ASN A 33 1.52 4.06 3.44
N ILE A 34 2.77 3.60 3.56
CA ILE A 34 3.35 2.51 2.77
C ILE A 34 2.93 1.12 3.26
N HIS A 35 2.22 1.03 4.39
CA HIS A 35 1.70 -0.25 4.85
C HIS A 35 0.46 -0.64 4.03
N ILE A 36 0.54 -1.78 3.37
CA ILE A 36 -0.56 -2.36 2.57
C ILE A 36 -1.88 -2.39 3.36
N GLY A 37 -1.83 -2.77 4.64
CA GLY A 37 -3.02 -2.84 5.51
C GLY A 37 -3.56 -1.49 6.00
N GLY A 38 -2.75 -0.43 5.95
CA GLY A 38 -3.14 0.94 6.33
C GLY A 38 -3.58 1.80 5.13
N GLN A 39 -3.27 1.37 3.91
CA GLN A 39 -3.49 2.18 2.72
C GLN A 39 -4.91 2.00 2.15
N GLN A 40 -5.75 3.04 2.29
CA GLN A 40 -7.15 3.00 1.85
C GLN A 40 -7.29 2.67 0.36
N ALA A 41 -6.50 3.30 -0.52
CA ALA A 41 -6.61 3.04 -1.96
C ALA A 41 -6.21 1.60 -2.40
N LEU A 42 -5.51 0.82 -1.57
CA LEU A 42 -5.24 -0.61 -1.83
C LEU A 42 -6.42 -1.45 -1.34
N LYS A 43 -7.02 -1.08 -0.20
CA LYS A 43 -8.26 -1.68 0.30
C LYS A 43 -9.40 -1.51 -0.71
N ASP A 44 -9.56 -0.31 -1.28
CA ASP A 44 -10.60 -0.03 -2.28
C ASP A 44 -10.40 -0.86 -3.56
N LYS A 45 -9.16 -1.26 -3.86
CA LYS A 45 -8.81 -2.17 -4.96
C LYS A 45 -8.88 -3.65 -4.58
N GLY A 46 -9.29 -3.98 -3.36
CA GLY A 46 -9.34 -5.34 -2.86
C GLY A 46 -7.97 -5.97 -2.56
N VAL A 47 -6.87 -5.21 -2.57
CA VAL A 47 -5.53 -5.71 -2.32
C VAL A 47 -5.25 -5.75 -0.82
N HIS A 48 -5.12 -6.95 -0.27
CA HIS A 48 -4.90 -7.19 1.15
C HIS A 48 -3.47 -7.68 1.42
N CYS A 49 -3.00 -7.68 2.67
CA CYS A 49 -1.72 -8.33 2.99
C CYS A 49 -1.80 -9.85 2.78
N ALA A 50 -0.68 -10.49 2.45
CA ALA A 50 -0.62 -11.92 2.16
C ALA A 50 -1.23 -12.78 3.28
N THR A 51 -1.01 -12.42 4.55
CA THR A 51 -1.58 -13.12 5.71
C THR A 51 -3.11 -13.01 5.78
N THR A 52 -3.67 -11.84 5.47
CA THR A 52 -5.12 -11.67 5.43
C THR A 52 -5.72 -12.44 4.26
N GLN A 53 -5.10 -12.36 3.08
CA GLN A 53 -5.52 -13.14 1.91
C GLN A 53 -5.50 -14.65 2.19
N ASP A 54 -4.44 -15.16 2.82
CA ASP A 54 -4.31 -16.57 3.19
C ASP A 54 -5.37 -17.00 4.22
N ARG A 55 -5.62 -16.17 5.25
CA ARG A 55 -6.67 -16.43 6.24
C ARG A 55 -8.06 -16.47 5.59
N ASP A 56 -8.35 -15.53 4.70
CA ASP A 56 -9.66 -15.44 4.06
C ASP A 56 -9.86 -16.59 3.07
N ALA A 57 -8.81 -16.99 2.33
CA ALA A 57 -8.83 -18.21 1.49
C ALA A 57 -9.08 -19.49 2.31
N ARG A 58 -8.50 -19.60 3.51
CA ARG A 58 -8.77 -20.72 4.43
C ARG A 58 -10.22 -20.73 4.91
N LYS A 59 -10.80 -19.57 5.21
CA LYS A 59 -12.21 -19.45 5.62
C LYS A 59 -13.16 -19.86 4.49
N THR A 60 -12.90 -19.41 3.26
CA THR A 60 -13.72 -19.77 2.09
C THR A 60 -13.75 -21.29 1.87
N LYS A 61 -12.62 -21.98 2.03
CA LYS A 61 -12.58 -23.46 1.93
C LYS A 61 -13.43 -24.19 2.96
N VAL A 62 -13.62 -23.63 4.16
CA VAL A 62 -14.45 -24.25 5.20
C VAL A 62 -15.95 -24.09 4.88
N THR A 63 -16.34 -22.91 4.38
CA THR A 63 -17.74 -22.64 3.99
C THR A 63 -18.18 -23.43 2.77
N ASP A 64 -17.31 -23.58 1.77
CA ASP A 64 -17.57 -24.38 0.56
C ASP A 64 -17.89 -25.85 0.91
N ASN A 65 -17.10 -26.46 1.79
CA ASN A 65 -17.37 -27.81 2.28
C ASN A 65 -18.70 -27.91 3.03
N ASN A 66 -19.06 -26.93 3.87
CA ASN A 66 -20.35 -26.93 4.57
C ASN A 66 -21.55 -26.75 3.65
N GLN A 67 -21.44 -25.93 2.60
CA GLN A 67 -22.50 -25.82 1.59
C GLN A 67 -22.68 -27.13 0.83
N VAL A 68 -21.58 -27.78 0.46
CA VAL A 68 -21.57 -29.11 -0.16
C VAL A 68 -22.23 -30.14 0.78
N TYR A 69 -21.91 -30.16 2.08
CA TYR A 69 -22.61 -31.03 3.04
C TYR A 69 -24.12 -30.74 3.10
N THR A 70 -24.55 -29.48 3.07
CA THR A 70 -25.98 -29.16 3.06
C THR A 70 -26.70 -29.53 1.77
N GLU A 71 -26.01 -29.56 0.62
CA GLU A 71 -26.58 -30.09 -0.63
C GLU A 71 -26.63 -31.62 -0.64
N ILE A 72 -25.58 -32.31 -0.17
CA ILE A 72 -25.55 -33.78 -0.09
C ILE A 72 -26.60 -34.29 0.91
N THR A 73 -26.80 -33.59 2.04
CA THR A 73 -27.78 -33.99 3.07
C THR A 73 -29.23 -33.68 2.67
N LYS A 74 -29.45 -32.98 1.55
CA LYS A 74 -30.77 -32.72 0.96
C LYS A 74 -31.21 -33.78 -0.06
N LEU A 75 -30.33 -34.73 -0.41
CA LEU A 75 -30.64 -35.95 -1.17
C LEU A 75 -31.07 -37.07 -0.21
#